data_AF-K2RLR8-F1
#
_entry.id   AF-K2RLR8-F1
#
_cell.length_a   1.000
_cell.length_b   1.000
_cell.length_c   1.000
_cell.angle_alpha   90.00
_cell.angle_beta   90.00
_cell.angle_gamma   90.00
#
_symmetry.space_group_name_H-M   'P 1'
#
loop_
_entity.id
_entity.type
_entity.pdbx_description
1 polymer ?
#
loop_
_entity_poly.entity_id
_entity_poly.type
_entity_poly.pdbx_seq_one_letter_code
_entity_poly.pdbx_strand_id
1 'polypeptide(L)'
;MTLKTRQPGQGGVADEQRDLRAELLKAEAAHFAKKKGIPASSDDDDAPSVPKRQLEDDPAGDGADEDESPEAKRRRLILEEARDVDADSDGSSSESSEEEDDDDDEDETAELMRELEKIKRERAEQKAKEEAEKAAQEQEEREYEIARGNPLLNPKDFNVKRRWDDDVVFKNQARGVDDKKSKEFVNDLLRSDFHKRFMSRYVR
;
A
#
# COMPACT_ATOMS: atom_id res chain seq x y z
N MET A 1 33.33 67.15 24.13
CA MET A 1 33.28 65.69 23.90
C MET A 1 34.15 65.01 24.95
N THR A 2 33.55 64.21 25.83
CA THR A 2 34.29 63.45 26.86
C THR A 2 34.37 61.99 26.43
N LEU A 3 35.58 61.41 26.46
CA LEU A 3 35.76 59.99 26.19
C LEU A 3 35.30 59.18 27.40
N LYS A 4 34.55 58.11 27.15
CA LYS A 4 34.16 57.15 28.18
C LYS A 4 35.37 56.30 28.56
N THR A 5 35.65 56.23 29.87
CA THR A 5 36.67 55.34 30.43
C THR A 5 36.00 54.10 31.00
N ARG A 6 36.76 52.99 30.99
CA ARG A 6 36.30 51.71 31.54
C ARG A 6 36.16 51.85 33.06
N GLN A 7 34.97 51.55 33.55
CA GLN A 7 34.68 51.49 34.99
C GLN A 7 35.18 50.15 35.57
N PRO A 8 35.39 50.05 36.89
CA PRO A 8 35.66 48.76 37.53
C PRO A 8 34.57 47.73 37.17
N GLY A 9 34.98 46.50 36.91
CA GLY A 9 34.18 45.39 36.41
C GLY A 9 34.13 45.29 34.87
N GLN A 10 34.56 46.31 34.13
CA GLN A 10 34.53 46.30 32.66
C GLN A 10 35.81 45.73 32.04
N GLY A 11 36.71 45.16 32.84
CA GLY A 11 38.00 44.56 32.44
C GLY A 11 39.13 45.58 32.30
N GLY A 12 38.99 46.76 32.91
CA GLY A 12 39.91 47.89 32.81
C GLY A 12 41.16 47.73 33.68
N VAL A 13 42.10 48.67 33.57
CA VAL A 13 43.29 48.72 34.45
C VAL A 13 42.95 48.96 35.93
N ALA A 14 41.70 49.38 36.21
CA ALA A 14 41.18 49.57 37.55
C ALA A 14 40.71 48.26 38.20
N ASP A 15 40.67 47.16 37.46
CA ASP A 15 40.29 45.84 37.99
C ASP A 15 41.48 45.13 38.62
N GLU A 16 41.20 44.34 39.65
CA GLU A 16 42.19 43.52 40.35
C GLU A 16 42.85 42.51 39.38
N GLN A 17 44.12 42.19 39.66
CA GLN A 17 44.86 41.20 38.87
C GLN A 17 44.26 39.81 39.07
N ARG A 18 43.63 39.28 38.02
CA ARG A 18 43.06 37.92 38.00
C ARG A 18 44.05 36.94 37.38
N ASP A 19 43.98 35.69 37.80
CA ASP A 19 44.70 34.58 37.17
C ASP A 19 44.04 34.19 35.85
N LEU A 20 44.23 35.01 34.81
CA LEU A 20 43.59 34.88 33.50
C LEU A 20 43.81 33.50 32.85
N ARG A 21 44.96 32.86 33.11
CA ARG A 21 45.27 31.53 32.59
C ARG A 21 44.33 30.46 33.15
N ALA A 22 44.07 30.48 34.46
CA ALA A 22 43.21 29.50 35.11
C ALA A 22 41.74 29.69 34.69
N GLU A 23 41.30 30.95 34.59
CA GLU A 23 39.96 31.28 34.11
C GLU A 23 39.75 30.83 32.65
N LEU A 24 40.74 31.05 31.78
CA LEU A 24 40.70 30.65 30.37
C LEU A 24 40.62 29.13 30.23
N LEU A 25 41.42 28.37 30.98
CA LEU A 25 41.36 26.90 30.95
C LEU A 25 40.00 26.36 31.41
N LYS A 26 39.41 26.95 32.47
CA LYS A 26 38.06 26.59 32.92
C LYS A 26 36.99 26.90 31.87
N ALA A 27 37.10 28.06 31.22
CA ALA A 27 36.18 28.47 30.16
C ALA A 27 36.30 27.57 28.92
N GLU A 28 37.52 27.19 28.54
CA GLU A 28 37.77 26.21 27.47
C GLU A 28 37.18 24.86 27.81
N ALA A 29 37.43 24.32 29.01
CA ALA A 29 36.86 23.06 29.46
C ALA A 29 35.32 23.07 29.41
N ALA A 30 34.68 24.15 29.89
CA ALA A 30 33.24 24.31 29.81
C ALA A 30 32.72 24.37 28.35
N HIS A 31 33.44 25.06 27.46
CA HIS A 31 33.09 25.14 26.04
C HIS A 31 33.22 23.77 25.34
N PHE A 32 34.29 23.02 25.61
CA PHE A 32 34.48 21.68 25.07
C PHE A 32 33.44 20.68 25.61
N ALA A 33 33.10 20.75 26.91
CA ALA A 33 32.02 19.95 27.49
C ALA A 33 30.68 20.24 26.81
N LYS A 34 30.36 21.53 26.61
CA LYS A 34 29.15 21.96 25.88
C LYS A 34 29.14 21.49 24.42
N LYS A 35 30.28 21.54 23.73
CA LYS A 35 30.41 21.08 22.34
C LYS A 35 30.30 19.56 22.21
N LYS A 36 30.76 18.81 23.22
CA LYS A 36 30.67 17.34 23.27
C LYS A 36 29.27 16.84 23.70
N GLY A 37 28.41 17.72 24.21
CA GLY A 37 27.01 17.42 24.50
C GLY A 37 26.77 16.60 25.76
N ILE A 38 27.69 16.66 26.74
CA ILE A 38 27.52 16.02 28.05
C ILE A 38 27.00 17.09 29.02
N PRO A 39 25.85 16.91 29.70
CA PRO A 39 25.43 17.82 30.75
C PRO A 39 26.46 17.74 31.89
N ALA A 40 26.93 18.88 32.39
CA ALA A 40 27.92 18.94 33.45
C ALA A 40 27.36 18.32 34.74
N SER A 41 27.61 17.04 34.95
CA SER A 41 27.47 16.36 36.23
C SER A 41 28.72 15.53 36.49
N SER A 42 29.24 15.72 37.71
CA SER A 42 30.33 15.05 38.41
C SER A 42 31.75 15.21 37.85
N ASP A 43 32.56 15.87 38.67
CA ASP A 43 34.00 15.67 38.86
C ASP A 43 34.40 14.20 38.62
N ASP A 44 35.16 13.95 37.57
CA ASP A 44 36.08 12.82 37.49
C ASP A 44 37.19 13.18 36.50
N ASP A 45 38.39 13.38 37.05
CA ASP A 45 39.66 13.38 36.34
C ASP A 45 39.87 12.00 35.70
N ASP A 46 39.49 11.84 34.43
CA ASP A 46 40.04 10.75 33.62
C ASP A 46 40.17 11.19 32.16
N ALA A 47 41.40 11.20 31.68
CA ALA A 47 41.75 11.56 30.31
C ALA A 47 41.73 10.29 29.43
N PRO A 48 40.84 10.15 28.43
CA PRO A 48 40.92 9.04 27.51
C PRO A 48 41.68 9.45 26.22
N SER A 49 42.86 8.87 26.10
CA SER A 49 43.64 8.69 24.87
C SER A 49 42.79 8.11 23.73
N VAL A 50 42.82 8.72 22.54
CA VAL A 50 42.07 8.27 21.35
C VAL A 50 43.03 7.65 20.34
N PRO A 51 42.97 6.33 20.03
CA PRO A 51 43.72 5.77 18.92
C PRO A 51 42.96 5.94 17.59
N LYS A 52 43.72 6.36 16.57
CA LYS A 52 43.31 6.49 15.15
C LYS A 52 42.87 5.13 14.57
N ARG A 53 41.84 5.10 13.71
CA ARG A 53 41.55 3.97 12.81
C ARG A 53 41.41 4.43 11.36
N GLN A 54 41.99 3.61 10.49
CA GLN A 54 42.21 3.78 9.05
C GLN A 54 41.16 3.00 8.23
N LEU A 55 41.23 3.25 6.92
CA LEU A 55 40.30 3.07 5.79
C LEU A 55 40.42 1.67 5.10
N GLU A 56 39.30 1.20 4.50
CA GLU A 56 39.11 0.26 3.33
C GLU A 56 39.76 -1.16 3.37
N ASP A 57 39.34 -2.24 2.67
CA ASP A 57 38.43 -2.52 1.53
C ASP A 57 38.05 -4.04 1.47
N ASP A 58 37.16 -4.37 0.52
CA ASP A 58 36.93 -5.60 -0.26
C ASP A 58 35.95 -6.74 0.18
N PRO A 59 34.97 -7.12 -0.70
CA PRO A 59 34.05 -8.25 -0.58
C PRO A 59 34.43 -9.46 -1.47
N ALA A 60 34.23 -10.69 -1.00
CA ALA A 60 34.31 -11.89 -1.86
C ALA A 60 33.53 -13.12 -1.34
N GLY A 61 32.69 -13.67 -2.24
CA GLY A 61 32.32 -15.10 -2.42
C GLY A 61 31.25 -15.70 -1.48
N ASP A 62 30.47 -16.74 -1.83
CA ASP A 62 30.15 -17.51 -3.05
C ASP A 62 29.17 -18.65 -2.63
N GLY A 63 28.39 -19.22 -3.57
CA GLY A 63 27.82 -20.61 -3.53
C GLY A 63 26.49 -20.85 -2.78
N ALA A 64 25.39 -21.21 -3.47
CA ALA A 64 24.85 -22.58 -3.72
C ALA A 64 23.91 -23.05 -2.55
N ASP A 65 22.69 -23.58 -2.69
CA ASP A 65 22.07 -24.62 -3.55
C ASP A 65 20.52 -24.51 -3.50
N GLU A 66 19.79 -24.72 -4.61
CA GLU A 66 18.88 -25.85 -4.92
C GLU A 66 17.80 -26.24 -3.87
N ASP A 67 16.52 -26.04 -4.21
CA ASP A 67 15.41 -26.92 -3.77
C ASP A 67 14.13 -26.76 -4.64
N GLU A 68 13.40 -27.87 -4.78
CA GLU A 68 12.49 -28.23 -5.87
C GLU A 68 10.98 -27.83 -5.70
N SER A 69 10.36 -27.43 -6.83
CA SER A 69 8.98 -27.70 -7.34
C SER A 69 7.70 -27.64 -6.46
N PRO A 70 6.86 -26.60 -6.68
CA PRO A 70 5.39 -26.66 -6.51
C PRO A 70 4.60 -26.64 -7.84
N GLU A 71 5.27 -26.46 -8.99
CA GLU A 71 4.62 -26.14 -10.27
C GLU A 71 4.18 -27.39 -11.06
N ALA A 72 4.87 -28.52 -10.88
CA ALA A 72 4.55 -29.78 -11.57
C ALA A 72 3.23 -30.42 -11.10
N LYS A 73 2.83 -30.21 -9.84
CA LYS A 73 1.59 -30.77 -9.27
C LYS A 73 0.33 -30.07 -9.79
N ARG A 74 0.43 -28.80 -10.18
CA ARG A 74 -0.70 -27.99 -10.66
C ARG A 74 -1.12 -28.33 -12.09
N ARG A 75 -0.20 -28.79 -12.93
CA ARG A 75 -0.50 -29.16 -14.33
C ARG A 75 -1.26 -30.49 -14.47
N ARG A 76 -1.23 -31.38 -13.48
CA ARG A 76 -1.93 -32.67 -13.54
C ARG A 76 -3.42 -32.57 -13.19
N LEU A 77 -3.77 -31.72 -12.21
CA LEU A 77 -5.15 -31.55 -11.73
C LEU A 77 -6.08 -30.98 -12.82
N ILE A 78 -5.58 -30.02 -13.62
CA ILE A 78 -6.37 -29.30 -14.62
C ILE A 78 -6.78 -30.19 -15.81
N LEU A 79 -6.03 -31.26 -16.09
CA LEU A 79 -6.32 -32.16 -17.22
C LEU A 79 -7.36 -33.24 -16.87
N GLU A 80 -7.51 -33.58 -15.60
CA GLU A 80 -8.49 -34.58 -15.14
C GLU A 80 -9.93 -33.99 -15.08
N GLU A 81 -10.08 -32.69 -14.83
CA GLU A 81 -11.39 -32.03 -14.67
C GLU A 81 -12.10 -31.69 -16.01
N ALA A 82 -11.35 -31.56 -17.11
CA ALA A 82 -11.93 -31.26 -18.44
C ALA A 82 -12.53 -32.50 -19.15
N ARG A 83 -12.57 -33.67 -18.50
CA ARG A 83 -13.05 -34.92 -19.10
C ARG A 83 -14.52 -35.23 -18.81
N ASP A 84 -15.12 -34.59 -17.81
CA ASP A 84 -16.46 -34.95 -17.33
C ASP A 84 -17.61 -34.12 -17.93
N VAL A 85 -17.38 -33.38 -19.03
CA VAL A 85 -18.36 -32.42 -19.60
C VAL A 85 -18.81 -32.73 -21.03
N ASP A 86 -18.63 -33.97 -21.52
CA ASP A 86 -19.09 -34.39 -22.85
C ASP A 86 -19.92 -35.68 -22.75
N ALA A 87 -21.22 -35.52 -22.47
CA ALA A 87 -22.25 -36.56 -22.57
C ALA A 87 -23.63 -35.94 -22.87
N ASP A 88 -24.01 -36.02 -24.15
CA ASP A 88 -25.29 -35.86 -24.86
C ASP A 88 -26.64 -35.73 -24.09
N SER A 89 -27.60 -34.95 -24.65
CA SER A 89 -28.70 -35.52 -25.47
C SER A 89 -29.76 -34.49 -25.95
N ASP A 90 -30.00 -34.59 -27.26
CA ASP A 90 -31.01 -34.10 -28.22
C ASP A 90 -32.51 -33.98 -27.82
N GLY A 91 -33.26 -33.14 -28.56
CA GLY A 91 -34.74 -33.19 -28.64
C GLY A 91 -35.45 -31.96 -29.21
N SER A 92 -35.66 -31.91 -30.54
CA SER A 92 -36.52 -30.97 -31.26
C SER A 92 -38.00 -31.43 -31.30
N SER A 93 -38.99 -30.51 -31.20
CA SER A 93 -40.15 -30.47 -32.11
C SER A 93 -41.03 -29.22 -31.89
N SER A 94 -41.40 -28.59 -33.00
CA SER A 94 -42.54 -27.66 -33.16
C SER A 94 -43.87 -28.45 -33.09
N GLU A 95 -45.03 -27.79 -32.88
CA GLU A 95 -46.24 -27.81 -33.74
C GLU A 95 -47.35 -26.90 -33.16
N SER A 96 -48.13 -26.29 -34.07
CA SER A 96 -49.24 -25.34 -33.88
C SER A 96 -50.60 -25.99 -34.22
N SER A 97 -51.72 -25.59 -33.61
CA SER A 97 -53.03 -25.33 -34.28
C SER A 97 -54.19 -24.97 -33.33
N GLU A 98 -55.11 -24.19 -33.90
CA GLU A 98 -56.23 -23.39 -33.35
C GLU A 98 -57.64 -24.08 -33.41
N GLU A 99 -58.58 -23.50 -32.64
CA GLU A 99 -60.02 -23.20 -32.93
C GLU A 99 -61.22 -24.14 -32.63
N GLU A 100 -62.36 -23.45 -32.42
CA GLU A 100 -63.67 -23.71 -31.74
C GLU A 100 -64.70 -24.60 -32.49
N ASP A 101 -65.70 -25.16 -31.76
CA ASP A 101 -67.16 -24.96 -31.99
C ASP A 101 -68.03 -25.65 -30.90
N ASP A 102 -69.23 -25.10 -30.65
CA ASP A 102 -70.23 -25.38 -29.61
C ASP A 102 -71.49 -26.04 -30.22
N ASP A 103 -71.94 -27.20 -29.72
CA ASP A 103 -73.37 -27.59 -29.79
C ASP A 103 -73.73 -28.72 -28.80
N ASP A 104 -74.99 -28.66 -28.35
CA ASP A 104 -75.55 -29.08 -27.06
C ASP A 104 -76.07 -30.54 -27.01
N ASP A 105 -75.46 -31.39 -26.16
CA ASP A 105 -75.96 -32.71 -25.75
C ASP A 105 -75.85 -32.87 -24.21
N GLU A 106 -76.94 -32.54 -23.50
CA GLU A 106 -77.02 -32.35 -22.03
C GLU A 106 -76.70 -33.60 -21.16
N ASP A 107 -76.57 -34.79 -21.75
CA ASP A 107 -76.25 -36.03 -21.01
C ASP A 107 -74.80 -36.54 -21.18
N GLU A 108 -74.08 -36.16 -22.26
CA GLU A 108 -72.65 -36.48 -22.44
C GLU A 108 -71.74 -35.43 -21.78
N THR A 109 -72.22 -34.20 -21.61
CA THR A 109 -71.53 -33.09 -20.93
C THR A 109 -71.27 -33.35 -19.45
N ALA A 110 -72.14 -34.09 -18.76
CA ALA A 110 -71.98 -34.41 -17.34
C ALA A 110 -70.82 -35.39 -17.08
N GLU A 111 -70.62 -36.36 -17.97
CA GLU A 111 -69.48 -37.28 -17.90
C GLU A 111 -68.18 -36.57 -18.28
N LEU A 112 -68.22 -35.71 -19.31
CA LEU A 112 -67.10 -34.88 -19.73
C LEU A 112 -66.67 -33.87 -18.65
N MET A 113 -67.60 -33.25 -17.92
CA MET A 113 -67.30 -32.34 -16.81
C MET A 113 -66.56 -33.03 -15.67
N ARG A 114 -66.89 -34.29 -15.39
CA ARG A 114 -66.20 -35.10 -14.37
C ARG A 114 -64.80 -35.52 -14.83
N GLU A 115 -64.61 -35.77 -16.12
CA GLU A 115 -63.29 -36.03 -16.69
C GLU A 115 -62.43 -34.76 -16.78
N LEU A 116 -63.02 -33.62 -17.14
CA LEU A 116 -62.38 -32.31 -17.09
C LEU A 116 -61.99 -31.90 -15.68
N GLU A 117 -62.80 -32.20 -14.66
CA GLU A 117 -62.43 -31.99 -13.26
C GLU A 117 -61.20 -32.83 -12.86
N LYS A 118 -61.10 -34.06 -13.38
CA LYS A 118 -59.95 -34.94 -13.14
C LYS A 118 -58.68 -34.40 -13.83
N ILE A 119 -58.80 -33.98 -15.09
CA ILE A 119 -57.70 -33.37 -15.86
C ILE A 119 -57.30 -32.02 -15.27
N LYS A 120 -58.26 -31.21 -14.83
CA LYS A 120 -58.02 -29.90 -14.19
C LYS A 120 -57.34 -30.07 -12.84
N ARG A 121 -57.70 -31.09 -12.07
CA ARG A 121 -57.03 -31.43 -10.81
C ARG A 121 -55.59 -31.89 -11.03
N GLU A 122 -55.36 -32.73 -12.05
CA GLU A 122 -54.02 -33.18 -12.41
C GLU A 122 -53.14 -32.04 -12.93
N ARG A 123 -53.67 -31.18 -13.83
CA ARG A 123 -52.98 -29.96 -14.28
C ARG A 123 -52.74 -28.95 -13.15
N ALA A 124 -53.67 -28.81 -12.21
CA ALA A 124 -53.50 -27.92 -11.07
C ALA A 124 -52.36 -28.41 -10.16
N GLU A 125 -52.21 -29.72 -9.97
CA GLU A 125 -51.10 -30.30 -9.21
C GLU A 125 -49.76 -30.11 -9.93
N GLN A 126 -49.72 -30.29 -11.25
CA GLN A 126 -48.51 -30.11 -12.04
C GLN A 126 -48.08 -28.63 -12.09
N LYS A 127 -49.02 -27.71 -12.29
CA LYS A 127 -48.79 -26.27 -12.24
C LYS A 127 -48.36 -25.78 -10.85
N ALA A 128 -48.93 -26.35 -9.79
CA ALA A 128 -48.51 -26.04 -8.42
C ALA A 128 -47.07 -26.50 -8.13
N LYS A 129 -46.63 -27.63 -8.70
CA LYS A 129 -45.23 -28.09 -8.60
C LYS A 129 -44.28 -27.17 -9.38
N GLU A 130 -44.65 -26.78 -10.60
CA GLU A 130 -43.86 -25.86 -11.43
C GLU A 130 -43.78 -24.44 -10.82
N GLU A 131 -44.89 -23.94 -10.26
CA GLU A 131 -44.91 -22.63 -9.58
C GLU A 131 -44.08 -22.66 -8.29
N ALA A 132 -44.08 -23.78 -7.55
CA ALA A 132 -43.22 -23.96 -6.38
C ALA A 132 -41.72 -23.99 -6.77
N GLU A 133 -41.38 -24.65 -7.88
CA GLU A 133 -40.01 -24.68 -8.40
C GLU A 133 -39.57 -23.29 -8.88
N LYS A 134 -40.43 -22.59 -9.62
CA LYS A 134 -40.15 -21.22 -10.10
C LYS A 134 -40.00 -20.23 -8.94
N ALA A 135 -40.84 -20.35 -7.91
CA ALA A 135 -40.72 -19.54 -6.69
C ALA A 135 -39.42 -19.83 -5.92
N ALA A 136 -38.93 -21.07 -5.96
CA ALA A 136 -37.63 -21.41 -5.38
C ALA A 136 -36.47 -20.79 -6.17
N GLN A 137 -36.53 -20.85 -7.51
CA GLN A 137 -35.53 -20.21 -8.38
C GLN A 137 -35.49 -18.68 -8.19
N GLU A 138 -36.64 -18.02 -8.11
CA GLU A 138 -36.72 -16.57 -7.87
C GLU A 138 -36.15 -16.18 -6.49
N GLN A 139 -36.31 -17.05 -5.47
CA GLN A 139 -35.69 -16.83 -4.16
C GLN A 139 -34.17 -16.97 -4.22
N GLU A 140 -33.65 -17.96 -4.94
CA GLU A 140 -32.21 -18.15 -5.14
C GLU A 140 -31.58 -16.97 -5.91
N GLU A 141 -32.23 -16.50 -6.99
CA GLU A 141 -31.80 -15.32 -7.74
C GLU A 141 -31.79 -14.07 -6.86
N ARG A 142 -32.84 -13.88 -6.05
CA ARG A 142 -32.93 -12.75 -5.12
C ARG A 142 -31.83 -12.78 -4.06
N GLU A 143 -31.50 -13.95 -3.52
CA GLU A 143 -30.40 -14.13 -2.57
C GLU A 143 -29.05 -13.84 -3.23
N TYR A 144 -28.86 -14.26 -4.47
CA TYR A 144 -27.65 -13.97 -5.26
C TYR A 144 -27.49 -12.48 -5.55
N GLU A 145 -28.57 -11.78 -5.92
CA GLU A 145 -28.55 -10.33 -6.11
C GLU A 145 -28.30 -9.55 -4.82
N ILE A 146 -28.86 -9.99 -3.69
CA ILE A 146 -28.59 -9.40 -2.37
C ILE A 146 -27.12 -9.60 -1.99
N ALA A 147 -26.57 -10.80 -2.23
CA ALA A 147 -25.18 -11.11 -1.94
C ALA A 147 -24.22 -10.33 -2.85
N ARG A 148 -24.53 -10.20 -4.15
CA ARG A 148 -23.66 -9.55 -5.15
C ARG A 148 -23.83 -8.02 -5.20
N GLY A 149 -25.02 -7.53 -4.90
CA GLY A 149 -25.41 -6.13 -4.97
C GLY A 149 -24.82 -5.26 -3.86
N ASN A 150 -24.29 -5.85 -2.79
CA ASN A 150 -23.62 -5.10 -1.72
C ASN A 150 -22.12 -4.87 -2.03
N PRO A 151 -21.72 -3.64 -2.44
CA PRO A 151 -20.33 -3.33 -2.73
C PRO A 151 -19.43 -3.26 -1.48
N LEU A 152 -19.98 -3.28 -0.25
CA LEU A 152 -19.20 -3.38 0.99
C LEU A 152 -18.84 -4.83 1.34
N LEU A 153 -19.67 -5.80 0.96
CA LEU A 153 -19.42 -7.22 1.24
C LEU A 153 -18.60 -7.90 0.14
N ASN A 154 -18.57 -7.33 -1.07
CA ASN A 154 -17.72 -7.77 -2.17
C ASN A 154 -16.65 -6.70 -2.45
N PRO A 155 -15.55 -6.66 -1.68
CA PRO A 155 -14.44 -5.78 -1.98
C PRO A 155 -13.90 -6.16 -3.36
N LYS A 156 -14.23 -5.35 -4.38
CA LYS A 156 -13.54 -5.44 -5.67
C LYS A 156 -12.10 -5.08 -5.38
N ASP A 157 -11.20 -6.04 -5.54
CA ASP A 157 -9.76 -5.81 -5.41
C ASP A 157 -9.33 -4.69 -6.35
N PHE A 158 -9.28 -3.46 -5.85
CA PHE A 158 -8.71 -2.29 -6.52
C PHE A 158 -7.18 -2.41 -6.52
N ASN A 159 -6.67 -3.53 -7.00
CA ASN A 159 -5.26 -3.70 -7.33
C ASN A 159 -5.02 -2.90 -8.62
N VAL A 160 -4.58 -1.65 -8.45
CA VAL A 160 -4.14 -0.79 -9.56
C VAL A 160 -3.00 -1.51 -10.29
N LYS A 161 -3.36 -2.19 -11.38
CA LYS A 161 -2.49 -3.11 -12.15
C LYS A 161 -1.31 -2.39 -12.81
N ARG A 162 -1.41 -1.07 -12.98
CA ARG A 162 -0.33 -0.23 -13.51
C ARG A 162 -0.40 1.16 -12.89
N ARG A 163 0.69 1.56 -12.25
CA ARG A 163 0.82 2.88 -11.62
C ARG A 163 1.15 3.91 -12.69
N TRP A 164 0.66 5.13 -12.55
CA TRP A 164 0.99 6.23 -13.47
C TRP A 164 2.50 6.51 -13.56
N ASP A 165 3.24 6.21 -12.49
CA ASP A 165 4.71 6.29 -12.40
C ASP A 165 5.46 5.21 -13.20
N ASP A 166 4.77 4.20 -13.72
CA ASP A 166 5.45 3.06 -14.34
C ASP A 166 5.98 3.38 -15.74
N ASP A 167 5.34 4.33 -16.43
CA ASP A 167 5.69 4.82 -17.78
C ASP A 167 6.60 6.05 -17.75
N VAL A 168 7.48 6.12 -16.74
CA VAL A 168 8.50 7.16 -16.64
C VAL A 168 9.86 6.53 -16.94
N VAL A 169 10.55 7.09 -17.93
CA VAL A 169 11.85 6.59 -18.43
C VAL A 169 13.00 6.74 -17.43
N PHE A 170 12.85 7.58 -16.39
CA PHE A 170 13.83 7.75 -15.32
C PHE A 170 13.20 7.50 -13.95
N LYS A 171 13.67 6.45 -13.26
CA LYS A 171 13.24 6.11 -11.89
C LYS A 171 14.34 6.45 -10.89
N ASN A 172 13.99 7.01 -9.73
CA ASN A 172 14.85 7.14 -8.54
C ASN A 172 16.20 7.91 -8.72
N GLN A 173 16.22 8.99 -9.52
CA GLN A 173 17.45 9.75 -9.82
C GLN A 173 18.20 10.33 -8.60
N ALA A 174 17.48 10.68 -7.53
CA ALA A 174 18.05 11.28 -6.32
C ALA A 174 18.17 10.30 -5.14
N ARG A 175 18.02 8.99 -5.39
CA ARG A 175 18.07 8.00 -4.31
C ARG A 175 19.50 7.88 -3.79
N GLY A 176 19.71 8.26 -2.54
CA GLY A 176 21.01 8.22 -1.87
C GLY A 176 21.83 9.51 -2.00
N VAL A 177 21.28 10.57 -2.60
CA VAL A 177 21.91 11.90 -2.53
C VAL A 177 21.52 12.55 -1.20
N ASP A 178 22.45 12.61 -0.25
CA ASP A 178 22.27 13.41 0.95
C ASP A 178 22.32 14.90 0.59
N ASP A 179 21.20 15.62 0.76
CA ASP A 179 21.11 17.08 0.54
C ASP A 179 21.99 17.91 1.51
N LYS A 180 22.66 17.24 2.45
CA LYS A 180 23.55 17.85 3.42
C LYS A 180 24.89 18.15 2.77
N LYS A 181 24.96 19.31 2.11
CA LYS A 181 26.25 19.91 1.71
C LYS A 181 27.14 20.02 2.95
N SER A 182 28.39 19.57 2.83
CA SER A 182 29.38 19.68 3.90
C SER A 182 29.53 21.15 4.32
N LYS A 183 29.69 21.39 5.62
CA LYS A 183 29.90 22.74 6.17
C LYS A 183 31.36 23.16 5.98
N GLU A 184 31.78 23.27 4.73
CA GLU A 184 33.13 23.67 4.37
C GLU A 184 33.19 25.19 4.22
N PHE A 185 34.13 25.81 4.94
CA PHE A 185 34.46 27.21 4.73
C PHE A 185 35.58 27.30 3.71
N VAL A 186 35.30 27.95 2.58
CA VAL A 186 36.30 28.26 1.55
C VAL A 186 36.73 29.71 1.72
N ASN A 187 38.04 29.92 1.97
CA ASN A 187 38.64 31.26 2.01
C ASN A 187 38.86 31.81 0.58
N ASP A 188 37.78 31.96 -0.18
CA ASP A 188 37.76 32.49 -1.55
C ASP A 188 36.41 33.20 -1.79
N LEU A 189 36.45 34.45 -2.24
CA LEU A 189 35.25 35.26 -2.46
C LEU A 189 34.42 34.82 -3.66
N LEU A 190 34.99 34.12 -4.65
CA LEU A 190 34.29 33.71 -5.86
C LEU A 190 33.87 32.24 -5.83
N ARG A 191 34.65 31.38 -5.16
CA ARG A 191 34.37 29.94 -5.06
C ARG A 191 33.62 29.53 -3.80
N SER A 192 33.49 30.42 -2.83
CA SER A 192 32.67 30.19 -1.65
C SER A 192 31.23 29.85 -2.04
N ASP A 193 30.61 28.94 -1.28
CA ASP A 193 29.20 28.61 -1.42
C ASP A 193 28.31 29.85 -1.32
N PHE A 194 28.72 30.84 -0.52
CA PHE A 194 28.03 32.13 -0.46
C PHE A 194 27.93 32.77 -1.85
N HIS A 195 29.05 32.85 -2.58
CA HIS A 195 29.09 33.48 -3.90
C HIS A 195 28.35 32.66 -4.96
N LYS A 196 28.50 31.33 -4.94
CA LYS A 196 27.73 30.44 -5.82
C LYS A 196 26.21 30.63 -5.63
N ARG A 197 25.76 30.72 -4.37
CA ARG A 197 24.34 30.97 -4.02
C ARG A 197 23.89 32.37 -4.39
N PHE A 198 24.77 33.37 -4.22
CA PHE A 198 24.50 34.75 -4.64
C PHE A 198 24.31 34.83 -6.15
N MET A 199 25.24 34.28 -6.93
CA MET A 199 25.14 34.29 -8.39
C MET A 199 23.91 33.54 -8.89
N SER A 200 23.65 32.34 -8.37
CA SER A 200 22.42 31.59 -8.71
C SER A 200 21.13 32.32 -8.36
N ARG A 201 21.14 33.26 -7.40
CA ARG A 201 19.95 34.00 -6.95
C ARG A 201 19.73 35.29 -7.73
N TYR A 202 20.80 36.00 -8.08
CA TYR A 202 20.73 37.34 -8.66
C TYR A 202 21.09 37.41 -10.14
N VAL A 203 21.67 36.35 -10.68
CA VAL A 203 22.00 36.21 -12.11
C VAL A 203 21.27 34.97 -12.61
N ARG A 204 20.42 35.14 -13.62
CA ARG A 204 19.63 34.07 -14.25
C ARG A 204 20.39 33.49 -15.43
#